data_AF-C3QQX7-F1
#
_entry.id   AF-C3QQX7-F1
#
_cell.length_a   1.000
_cell.length_b   1.000
_cell.length_c   1.000
_cell.angle_alpha   90.00
_cell.angle_beta   90.00
_cell.angle_gamma   90.00
#
_symmetry.space_group_name_H-M   'P 1'
#
loop_
_entity.id
_entity.type
_entity.pdbx_description
1 polymer ?
#
loop_
_entity_poly.entity_id
_entity_poly.type
_entity_poly.pdbx_seq_one_letter_code
_entity_poly.pdbx_strand_id
1 'polypeptide(L)'
;MSKNKEYVEKYAEFAMEQMRKYGIPASVTLAQGILESSNGQSHMALNENNHFGIKATPGWIAQGGKYGIYTDDKPNEKFCSYDSVGDSYEHHSKFLVENKRYAECFDLSPDDYKGWTKGLAKAGYASGGNYAQSLQKIIEANGLQQYDRMVMAEMKAKGLETETGQAVTTNTYSFPVEREEFLFVTSPFGMRTDPMNADKLQMHKGIDIRCKGDAVLATENNGKVVAVNQNAKTAGGKSVTIEYERADGSKIQNTYMHLSSVDVKVGDMVQAGQRLGVSGNTGTRTTGEHLHFGVAQITADGQKRDIDPAIYLADIAQKGNIKLQALHNGNDLLAKYKTEVTATPQETKSQSPEEWMKKLLSSEDSGVGLSGTNDPIMDMVVKAFSSLMMLAVVIDNKNEEEQKEAISEMAGSRKVELTSLLPHMKSCALVIGENNKAVLQADNGIVQVSRELSTVELSRLSATLNNPGLTEESKRMRVAGMVNAIVLSQQASQNFEQGMSEQQGQNEQIRR
;
A
#
# COMPACT_ATOMS: atom_id res chain seq x y z
N MET A 1 -32.70 -27.65 -23.80
CA MET A 1 -32.85 -26.93 -22.51
C MET A 1 -33.58 -25.61 -22.79
N SER A 2 -33.82 -24.72 -21.83
CA SER A 2 -34.19 -23.34 -22.21
C SER A 2 -32.93 -22.62 -22.72
N LYS A 3 -33.07 -21.65 -23.62
CA LYS A 3 -31.93 -20.85 -24.11
C LYS A 3 -31.17 -20.16 -22.97
N ASN A 4 -31.87 -19.76 -21.92
CA ASN A 4 -31.26 -19.24 -20.69
C ASN A 4 -30.36 -20.27 -20.02
N LYS A 5 -30.80 -21.53 -19.90
CA LYS A 5 -29.98 -22.60 -19.31
C LYS A 5 -28.74 -22.90 -20.15
N GLU A 6 -28.88 -22.95 -21.48
CA GLU A 6 -27.75 -23.17 -22.40
C GLU A 6 -26.71 -22.04 -22.29
N TYR A 7 -27.17 -20.79 -22.20
CA TYR A 7 -26.31 -19.64 -21.96
C TYR A 7 -25.56 -19.75 -20.62
N VAL A 8 -26.29 -20.08 -19.56
CA VAL A 8 -25.73 -20.20 -18.21
C VAL A 8 -24.70 -21.32 -18.13
N GLU A 9 -24.97 -22.50 -18.70
CA GLU A 9 -24.01 -23.61 -18.74
C GLU A 9 -22.69 -23.23 -19.42
N LYS A 10 -22.75 -22.36 -20.42
CA LYS A 10 -21.58 -21.93 -21.17
C LYS A 10 -20.78 -20.82 -20.47
N TYR A 11 -21.43 -19.94 -19.72
CA TYR A 11 -20.83 -18.68 -19.24
C TYR A 11 -20.88 -18.46 -17.72
N ALA A 12 -21.42 -19.40 -16.94
CA ALA A 12 -21.47 -19.30 -15.48
C ALA A 12 -20.08 -19.12 -14.86
N GLU A 13 -19.06 -19.82 -15.36
CA GLU A 13 -17.70 -19.72 -14.80
C GLU A 13 -17.11 -18.31 -14.94
N PHE A 14 -17.32 -17.65 -16.09
CA PHE A 14 -16.91 -16.26 -16.26
C PHE A 14 -17.63 -15.35 -15.27
N ALA A 15 -18.95 -15.48 -15.12
CA ALA A 15 -19.70 -14.67 -14.17
C ALA A 15 -19.26 -14.91 -12.72
N MET A 16 -18.99 -16.16 -12.36
CA MET A 16 -18.44 -16.53 -11.06
C MET A 16 -17.07 -15.90 -10.86
N GLU A 17 -16.17 -15.98 -11.85
CA GLU A 17 -14.85 -15.33 -11.81
C GLU A 17 -14.95 -13.81 -11.61
N GLN A 18 -15.89 -13.14 -12.29
CA GLN A 18 -16.13 -11.71 -12.12
C GLN A 18 -16.61 -11.38 -10.70
N MET A 19 -17.47 -12.23 -10.11
CA MET A 19 -17.86 -12.11 -8.72
C MET A 19 -16.67 -12.22 -7.76
N ARG A 20 -15.73 -13.13 -8.03
CA ARG A 20 -14.49 -13.27 -7.22
C ARG A 20 -13.59 -12.05 -7.30
N LYS A 21 -13.41 -11.50 -8.51
CA LYS A 21 -12.45 -10.39 -8.75
C LYS A 21 -13.01 -9.03 -8.35
N TYR A 22 -14.29 -8.81 -8.60
CA TYR A 22 -14.90 -7.48 -8.59
C TYR A 22 -16.09 -7.35 -7.65
N GLY A 23 -16.53 -8.43 -7.00
CA GLY A 23 -17.62 -8.39 -6.01
C GLY A 23 -19.01 -8.20 -6.59
N ILE A 24 -19.19 -8.33 -7.91
CA ILE A 24 -20.48 -8.24 -8.60
C ILE A 24 -21.18 -9.60 -8.53
N PRO A 25 -22.43 -9.71 -8.06
CA PRO A 25 -23.15 -10.98 -8.00
C PRO A 25 -23.12 -11.71 -9.37
N ALA A 26 -22.73 -12.98 -9.36
CA ALA A 26 -22.69 -13.82 -10.57
C ALA A 26 -24.08 -13.91 -11.21
N SER A 27 -25.14 -13.94 -10.40
CA SER A 27 -26.54 -13.94 -10.84
C SER A 27 -26.92 -12.68 -11.61
N VAL A 28 -26.45 -11.50 -11.16
CA VAL A 28 -26.70 -10.21 -11.81
C VAL A 28 -25.95 -10.16 -13.14
N THR A 29 -24.68 -10.53 -13.15
CA THR A 29 -23.86 -10.58 -14.37
C THR A 29 -24.44 -11.51 -15.42
N LEU A 30 -24.89 -12.71 -15.02
CA LEU A 30 -25.56 -13.66 -15.93
C LEU A 30 -26.90 -13.14 -16.44
N ALA A 31 -27.70 -12.48 -15.59
CA ALA A 31 -28.98 -11.95 -16.00
C ALA A 31 -28.85 -10.77 -16.98
N GLN A 32 -27.87 -9.88 -16.76
CA GLN A 32 -27.55 -8.83 -17.72
C GLN A 32 -27.06 -9.44 -19.02
N GLY A 33 -26.11 -10.38 -18.98
CA GLY A 33 -25.64 -11.09 -20.18
C GLY A 33 -26.78 -11.72 -20.96
N ILE A 34 -27.71 -12.43 -20.29
CA ILE A 34 -28.90 -13.02 -20.92
C ILE A 34 -29.77 -11.96 -21.60
N LEU A 35 -30.06 -10.86 -20.90
CA LEU A 35 -30.97 -9.82 -21.38
C LEU A 35 -30.37 -9.05 -22.57
N GLU A 36 -29.15 -8.54 -22.40
CA GLU A 36 -28.49 -7.67 -23.39
C GLU A 36 -28.05 -8.43 -24.64
N SER A 37 -27.65 -9.70 -24.50
CA SER A 37 -27.21 -10.53 -25.63
C SER A 37 -28.30 -11.36 -26.28
N SER A 38 -29.56 -11.26 -25.83
CA SER A 38 -30.64 -12.18 -26.22
C SER A 38 -30.21 -13.65 -26.07
N ASN A 39 -29.71 -14.01 -24.90
CA ASN A 39 -29.13 -15.33 -24.60
C ASN A 39 -27.97 -15.72 -25.53
N GLY A 40 -27.11 -14.77 -25.87
CA GLY A 40 -25.95 -14.96 -26.75
C GLY A 40 -26.31 -15.13 -28.22
N GLN A 41 -27.54 -14.77 -28.61
CA GLN A 41 -28.04 -14.90 -29.99
C GLN A 41 -28.10 -13.56 -30.73
N SER A 42 -27.84 -12.44 -30.03
CA SER A 42 -27.77 -11.14 -30.70
C SER A 42 -26.62 -11.13 -31.71
N HIS A 43 -26.79 -10.37 -32.78
CA HIS A 43 -25.75 -10.21 -33.80
C HIS A 43 -24.43 -9.73 -33.19
N MET A 44 -24.51 -8.84 -32.20
CA MET A 44 -23.35 -8.29 -31.49
C MET A 44 -22.65 -9.33 -30.61
N ALA A 45 -23.40 -10.21 -29.95
CA ALA A 45 -22.81 -11.29 -29.16
C ALA A 45 -22.15 -12.34 -30.04
N LEU A 46 -22.76 -12.70 -31.17
CA LEU A 46 -22.23 -13.71 -32.10
C LEU A 46 -21.00 -13.24 -32.88
N ASN A 47 -20.97 -11.97 -33.30
CA ASN A 47 -19.91 -11.47 -34.18
C ASN A 47 -18.81 -10.71 -33.43
N GLU A 48 -19.15 -10.00 -32.36
CA GLU A 48 -18.22 -9.11 -31.66
C GLU A 48 -17.89 -9.60 -30.24
N ASN A 49 -18.43 -10.76 -29.83
CA ASN A 49 -18.36 -11.26 -28.46
C ASN A 49 -18.85 -10.24 -27.41
N ASN A 50 -19.65 -9.23 -27.79
CA ASN A 50 -20.11 -8.18 -26.88
C ASN A 50 -21.47 -8.57 -26.29
N HIS A 51 -21.43 -9.11 -25.07
CA HIS A 51 -22.61 -9.64 -24.40
C HIS A 51 -23.38 -8.60 -23.56
N PHE A 52 -22.85 -7.38 -23.41
CA PHE A 52 -23.40 -6.34 -22.52
C PHE A 52 -23.74 -5.03 -23.23
N GLY A 53 -23.58 -4.97 -24.55
CA GLY A 53 -23.91 -3.79 -25.35
C GLY A 53 -23.00 -2.58 -25.08
N ILE A 54 -21.75 -2.79 -24.68
CA ILE A 54 -20.84 -1.69 -24.31
C ILE A 54 -20.43 -0.91 -25.56
N LYS A 55 -20.69 0.41 -25.55
CA LYS A 55 -20.32 1.33 -26.64
C LYS A 55 -18.82 1.61 -26.65
N ALA A 56 -18.22 1.65 -27.84
CA ALA A 56 -16.81 1.98 -28.03
C ALA A 56 -16.58 3.48 -27.84
N THR A 57 -16.04 3.84 -26.68
CA THR A 57 -15.73 5.24 -26.34
C THR A 57 -14.53 5.76 -27.15
N PRO A 58 -14.35 7.10 -27.25
CA PRO A 58 -13.13 7.65 -27.85
C PRO A 58 -11.84 7.13 -27.19
N GLY A 59 -11.84 6.91 -25.88
CA GLY A 59 -10.72 6.35 -25.14
C GLY A 59 -10.41 4.90 -25.54
N TRP A 60 -11.43 4.06 -25.69
CA TRP A 60 -11.29 2.69 -26.19
C TRP A 60 -10.61 2.65 -27.56
N ILE A 61 -11.07 3.50 -28.48
CA ILE A 61 -10.52 3.58 -29.85
C ILE A 61 -9.07 4.10 -29.81
N ALA A 62 -8.78 5.11 -28.98
CA ALA A 62 -7.43 5.68 -28.85
C ALA A 62 -6.40 4.67 -28.31
N GLN A 63 -6.84 3.70 -27.50
CA GLN A 63 -6.02 2.61 -26.99
C GLN A 63 -5.91 1.43 -27.96
N GLY A 64 -6.44 1.55 -29.17
CA GLY A 64 -6.40 0.51 -30.20
C GLY A 64 -7.49 -0.56 -30.08
N GLY A 65 -8.55 -0.31 -29.30
CA GLY A 65 -9.66 -1.22 -29.11
C GLY A 65 -10.48 -1.46 -30.39
N LYS A 66 -10.82 -2.72 -30.67
CA LYS A 66 -11.65 -3.13 -31.82
C LYS A 66 -13.11 -2.74 -31.60
N TYR A 67 -13.84 -2.46 -32.67
CA TYR A 67 -15.28 -2.15 -32.57
C TYR A 67 -16.04 -2.58 -33.83
N GLY A 68 -17.28 -3.02 -33.63
CA GLY A 68 -18.27 -3.21 -34.68
C GLY A 68 -19.13 -1.97 -34.85
N ILE A 69 -19.67 -1.77 -36.05
CA ILE A 69 -20.64 -0.70 -36.34
C ILE A 69 -22.03 -1.32 -36.36
N TYR A 70 -22.92 -0.84 -35.50
CA TYR A 70 -24.29 -1.30 -35.41
C TYR A 70 -25.23 -0.10 -35.30
N THR A 71 -26.47 -0.25 -35.78
CA THR A 71 -27.49 0.79 -35.64
C THR A 71 -28.44 0.37 -34.53
N ASP A 72 -28.45 1.12 -33.44
CA ASP A 72 -29.33 0.91 -32.29
C ASP A 72 -30.21 2.16 -32.07
N ASP A 73 -29.79 3.10 -31.21
CA ASP A 73 -30.47 4.38 -31.00
C ASP A 73 -30.16 5.38 -32.12
N LYS A 74 -28.95 5.31 -32.68
CA LYS A 74 -28.46 6.15 -33.76
C LYS A 74 -27.85 5.32 -34.89
N PRO A 75 -27.89 5.81 -36.14
CA PRO A 75 -27.18 5.17 -37.24
C PRO A 75 -25.68 5.09 -36.95
N ASN A 76 -25.09 3.93 -37.25
CA ASN A 76 -23.65 3.69 -37.21
C ASN A 76 -22.97 3.92 -35.84
N GLU A 77 -23.63 3.50 -34.76
CA GLU A 77 -23.01 3.48 -33.43
C GLU A 77 -21.90 2.44 -33.36
N LYS A 78 -20.84 2.78 -32.61
CA LYS A 78 -19.68 1.92 -32.44
C LYS A 78 -19.81 1.17 -31.12
N PHE A 79 -19.74 -0.15 -31.19
CA PHE A 79 -19.78 -1.02 -30.02
C PHE A 79 -18.46 -1.78 -29.90
N CYS A 80 -17.98 -1.98 -28.68
CA CYS A 80 -16.74 -2.71 -28.44
C CYS A 80 -16.80 -4.12 -29.06
N SER A 81 -15.67 -4.55 -29.60
CA SER A 81 -15.46 -5.90 -30.13
C SER A 81 -14.35 -6.58 -29.34
N TYR A 82 -14.55 -7.84 -29.00
CA TYR A 82 -13.73 -8.58 -28.05
C TYR A 82 -13.18 -9.87 -28.67
N ASP A 83 -11.96 -10.25 -28.30
CA ASP A 83 -11.34 -11.48 -28.77
C ASP A 83 -12.02 -12.73 -28.19
N SER A 84 -12.60 -12.62 -26.99
CA SER A 84 -13.41 -13.66 -26.37
C SER A 84 -14.62 -13.10 -25.61
N VAL A 85 -15.60 -13.97 -25.33
CA VAL A 85 -16.73 -13.60 -24.45
C VAL A 85 -16.24 -13.22 -23.06
N GLY A 86 -15.20 -13.89 -22.55
CA GLY A 86 -14.59 -13.57 -21.25
C GLY A 86 -14.08 -12.13 -21.16
N ASP A 87 -13.49 -11.62 -22.24
CA ASP A 87 -13.01 -10.22 -22.30
C ASP A 87 -14.18 -9.21 -22.22
N SER A 88 -15.35 -9.57 -22.75
CA SER A 88 -16.55 -8.73 -22.61
C SER A 88 -17.08 -8.70 -21.17
N TYR A 89 -17.00 -9.83 -20.46
CA TYR A 89 -17.34 -9.93 -19.04
C TYR A 89 -16.37 -9.11 -18.17
N GLU A 90 -15.07 -9.22 -18.46
CA GLU A 90 -14.02 -8.47 -17.78
C GLU A 90 -14.18 -6.94 -17.97
N HIS A 91 -14.41 -6.48 -19.21
CA HIS A 91 -14.63 -5.06 -19.48
C HIS A 91 -15.94 -4.56 -18.84
N HIS A 92 -17.01 -5.35 -18.86
CA HIS A 92 -18.26 -5.01 -18.17
C HIS A 92 -18.05 -4.80 -16.67
N SER A 93 -17.32 -5.69 -16.00
CA SER A 93 -17.06 -5.57 -14.56
C SER A 93 -16.23 -4.33 -14.25
N LYS A 94 -15.14 -4.08 -15.00
CA LYS A 94 -14.32 -2.86 -14.84
C LYS A 94 -15.13 -1.59 -15.04
N PHE A 95 -16.02 -1.59 -16.04
CA PHE A 95 -16.91 -0.45 -16.28
C PHE A 95 -17.83 -0.14 -15.09
N LEU A 96 -18.34 -1.17 -14.41
CA LEU A 96 -19.15 -0.98 -13.20
C LEU A 96 -18.29 -0.48 -12.02
N VAL A 97 -17.10 -1.05 -11.82
CA VAL A 97 -16.19 -0.72 -10.71
C VAL A 97 -15.62 0.71 -10.84
N GLU A 98 -15.16 1.09 -12.03
CA GLU A 98 -14.49 2.38 -12.26
C GLU A 98 -15.47 3.56 -12.25
N ASN A 99 -16.76 3.29 -12.50
CA ASN A 99 -17.77 4.33 -12.62
C ASN A 99 -18.50 4.56 -11.31
N LYS A 100 -18.15 5.66 -10.63
CA LYS A 100 -18.69 6.07 -9.31
C LYS A 100 -20.22 6.09 -9.22
N ARG A 101 -20.95 6.18 -10.34
CA ARG A 101 -22.43 6.11 -10.34
C ARG A 101 -22.97 4.77 -9.82
N TYR A 102 -22.17 3.70 -9.89
CA TYR A 102 -22.54 2.37 -9.42
C TYR A 102 -21.99 2.04 -8.04
N ALA A 103 -21.26 2.96 -7.39
CA ALA A 103 -20.60 2.70 -6.10
C ALA A 103 -21.56 2.15 -5.04
N GLU A 104 -22.77 2.70 -4.93
CA GLU A 104 -23.81 2.22 -3.99
C GLU A 104 -24.20 0.75 -4.21
N CYS A 105 -23.96 0.17 -5.38
CA CYS A 105 -24.23 -1.25 -5.63
C CYS A 105 -23.18 -2.14 -4.94
N PHE A 106 -21.93 -1.68 -4.87
CA PHE A 106 -20.84 -2.43 -4.25
C PHE A 106 -20.88 -2.38 -2.71
N ASP A 107 -21.73 -1.53 -2.13
CA ASP A 107 -22.04 -1.49 -0.70
C ASP A 107 -23.07 -2.57 -0.29
N LEU A 108 -23.65 -3.31 -1.25
CA LEU A 108 -24.69 -4.33 -1.03
C LEU A 108 -24.13 -5.74 -0.97
N SER A 109 -24.86 -6.65 -0.32
CA SER A 109 -24.58 -8.10 -0.25
C SER A 109 -24.20 -8.76 -1.59
N PRO A 110 -23.27 -9.75 -1.63
CA PRO A 110 -22.77 -10.35 -2.88
C PRO A 110 -23.86 -11.22 -3.48
N ASP A 111 -24.86 -11.55 -2.67
CA ASP A 111 -26.06 -12.27 -2.99
C ASP A 111 -27.31 -11.35 -2.95
N ASP A 112 -27.18 -10.05 -2.67
CA ASP A 112 -28.29 -9.08 -2.77
C ASP A 112 -28.49 -8.61 -4.22
N TYR A 113 -28.83 -9.56 -5.08
CA TYR A 113 -29.19 -9.27 -6.47
C TYR A 113 -30.38 -8.30 -6.59
N LYS A 114 -31.25 -8.21 -5.57
CA LYS A 114 -32.42 -7.31 -5.59
C LYS A 114 -32.00 -5.86 -5.40
N GLY A 115 -31.08 -5.60 -4.47
CA GLY A 115 -30.44 -4.31 -4.32
C GLY A 115 -29.62 -3.94 -5.56
N TRP A 116 -28.78 -4.85 -6.05
CA TRP A 116 -27.95 -4.63 -7.24
C TRP A 116 -28.77 -4.24 -8.47
N THR A 117 -29.83 -5.00 -8.78
CA THR A 117 -30.70 -4.70 -9.94
C THR A 117 -31.43 -3.36 -9.80
N LYS A 118 -31.83 -2.95 -8.60
CA LYS A 118 -32.40 -1.62 -8.34
C LYS A 118 -31.35 -0.52 -8.48
N GLY A 119 -30.14 -0.73 -7.95
CA GLY A 119 -29.02 0.20 -8.02
C GLY A 119 -28.59 0.45 -9.47
N LEU A 120 -28.47 -0.60 -10.28
CA LEU A 120 -28.16 -0.50 -11.71
C LEU A 120 -29.22 0.30 -12.48
N ALA A 121 -30.51 0.08 -12.18
CA ALA A 121 -31.60 0.84 -12.79
C ALA A 121 -31.58 2.32 -12.35
N LYS A 122 -31.39 2.59 -11.04
CA LYS A 122 -31.28 3.94 -10.47
C LYS A 122 -30.10 4.72 -11.05
N ALA A 123 -28.96 4.04 -11.26
CA ALA A 123 -27.74 4.62 -11.82
C ALA A 123 -27.78 4.84 -13.34
N GLY A 124 -28.88 4.43 -14.00
CA GLY A 124 -29.08 4.62 -15.43
C GLY A 124 -28.23 3.69 -16.29
N TYR A 125 -28.11 2.40 -15.92
CA TYR A 125 -27.52 1.39 -16.80
C TYR A 125 -28.36 1.20 -18.07
N ALA A 126 -29.70 1.20 -17.95
CA ALA A 126 -30.64 1.14 -19.07
C ALA A 126 -31.74 2.20 -18.93
N SER A 127 -32.30 2.65 -20.05
CA SER A 127 -33.30 3.72 -20.13
C SER A 127 -34.74 3.28 -19.82
N GLY A 128 -35.00 1.97 -19.70
CA GLY A 128 -36.33 1.41 -19.48
C GLY A 128 -36.74 1.29 -18.01
N GLY A 129 -37.93 1.78 -17.65
CA GLY A 129 -38.46 1.75 -16.28
C GLY A 129 -38.69 0.37 -15.65
N ASN A 130 -38.58 -0.71 -16.44
CA ASN A 130 -38.78 -2.10 -15.99
C ASN A 130 -37.48 -2.93 -15.92
N TYR A 131 -36.31 -2.29 -15.99
CA TYR A 131 -35.02 -2.99 -16.08
C TYR A 131 -34.75 -3.89 -14.87
N ALA A 132 -34.90 -3.34 -13.65
CA ALA A 132 -34.68 -4.08 -12.42
C ALA A 132 -35.62 -5.30 -12.30
N GLN A 133 -36.91 -5.15 -12.63
CA GLN A 133 -37.87 -6.26 -12.58
C GLN A 133 -37.55 -7.35 -13.61
N SER A 134 -37.10 -6.97 -14.81
CA SER A 134 -36.70 -7.92 -15.85
C SER A 134 -35.51 -8.78 -15.40
N LEU A 135 -34.48 -8.15 -14.83
CA LEU A 135 -33.32 -8.87 -14.30
C LEU A 135 -33.71 -9.79 -13.14
N GLN A 136 -34.49 -9.31 -12.16
CA GLN A 136 -34.94 -10.14 -11.03
C GLN A 136 -35.75 -11.34 -11.52
N LYS A 137 -36.64 -11.16 -12.51
CA LYS A 137 -37.41 -12.26 -13.11
C LYS A 137 -36.50 -13.28 -13.80
N ILE A 138 -35.46 -12.85 -14.51
CA ILE A 138 -34.48 -13.75 -15.13
C ILE A 138 -33.73 -14.53 -14.06
N ILE A 139 -33.27 -13.86 -13.01
CA ILE A 139 -32.54 -14.46 -11.88
C ILE A 139 -33.38 -15.53 -11.18
N GLU A 140 -34.61 -15.18 -10.79
CA GLU A 140 -35.52 -16.06 -10.06
C GLU A 140 -36.01 -17.23 -10.92
N ALA A 141 -36.37 -17.01 -12.19
CA ALA A 141 -36.87 -18.07 -13.07
C ALA A 141 -35.81 -19.11 -13.47
N ASN A 142 -34.52 -18.73 -13.43
CA ASN A 142 -33.41 -19.62 -13.81
C ASN A 142 -32.58 -20.08 -12.61
N GLY A 143 -32.95 -19.67 -11.39
CA GLY A 143 -32.25 -20.07 -10.16
C GLY A 143 -30.80 -19.58 -10.09
N LEU A 144 -30.48 -18.43 -10.70
CA LEU A 144 -29.10 -17.97 -10.89
C LEU A 144 -28.38 -17.66 -9.56
N GLN A 145 -29.13 -17.46 -8.47
CA GLN A 145 -28.57 -17.23 -7.13
C GLN A 145 -27.75 -18.42 -6.62
N GLN A 146 -27.88 -19.60 -7.25
CA GLN A 146 -27.01 -20.74 -6.91
C GLN A 146 -25.54 -20.45 -7.19
N TYR A 147 -25.23 -19.67 -8.23
CA TYR A 147 -23.84 -19.33 -8.57
C TYR A 147 -23.25 -18.36 -7.57
N ASP A 148 -24.04 -17.40 -7.08
CA ASP A 148 -23.64 -16.54 -5.97
C ASP A 148 -23.29 -17.38 -4.74
N ARG A 149 -24.18 -18.32 -4.35
CA ARG A 149 -23.94 -19.23 -3.22
C ARG A 149 -22.72 -20.13 -3.43
N MET A 150 -22.46 -20.60 -4.65
CA MET A 150 -21.28 -21.42 -4.96
C MET A 150 -19.99 -20.62 -4.77
N VAL A 151 -19.93 -19.40 -5.31
CA VAL A 151 -18.77 -18.51 -5.12
C VAL A 151 -18.59 -18.19 -3.65
N MET A 152 -19.65 -17.80 -2.94
CA MET A 152 -19.62 -17.50 -1.51
C MET A 152 -19.16 -18.70 -0.67
N ALA A 153 -19.63 -19.91 -0.98
CA ALA A 153 -19.21 -21.13 -0.30
C ALA A 153 -17.74 -21.51 -0.59
N GLU A 154 -17.29 -21.32 -1.83
CA GLU A 154 -15.88 -21.56 -2.21
C GLU A 154 -14.94 -20.55 -1.54
N MET A 155 -15.32 -19.27 -1.54
CA MET A 155 -14.62 -18.18 -0.87
C MET A 155 -14.48 -18.46 0.64
N LYS A 156 -15.60 -18.87 1.26
CA LYS A 156 -15.63 -19.34 2.66
C LYS A 156 -14.74 -20.57 2.91
N ALA A 157 -14.71 -21.55 2.00
CA ALA A 157 -13.91 -22.76 2.15
C ALA A 157 -12.40 -22.55 1.94
N LYS A 158 -12.00 -21.55 1.16
CA LYS A 158 -10.59 -21.23 0.87
C LYS A 158 -9.96 -20.24 1.85
N GLY A 159 -10.69 -19.80 2.89
CA GLY A 159 -10.22 -18.75 3.80
C GLY A 159 -10.01 -17.40 3.12
N LEU A 160 -10.66 -17.20 1.96
CA LEU A 160 -10.70 -15.98 1.18
C LEU A 160 -12.14 -15.47 1.28
N GLU A 161 -12.50 -14.83 2.39
CA GLU A 161 -13.74 -14.07 2.44
C GLU A 161 -13.62 -12.85 1.52
N THR A 162 -14.25 -12.93 0.35
CA THR A 162 -14.91 -11.77 -0.25
C THR A 162 -16.38 -11.85 0.16
N GLU A 163 -16.69 -11.32 1.34
CA GLU A 163 -18.04 -10.91 1.67
C GLU A 163 -18.21 -9.48 1.17
N THR A 164 -18.62 -9.27 -0.09
CA THR A 164 -19.38 -8.04 -0.39
C THR A 164 -20.76 -8.09 0.23
N GLY A 165 -20.92 -8.45 1.51
CA GLY A 165 -22.19 -8.49 2.24
C GLY A 165 -22.07 -8.06 3.64
N GLN A 166 -21.53 -6.86 3.75
CA GLN A 166 -21.85 -6.00 4.84
C GLN A 166 -23.21 -5.32 4.53
N ALA A 167 -24.34 -5.34 5.27
CA ALA A 167 -24.68 -5.91 6.56
C ALA A 167 -23.47 -6.18 7.41
N VAL A 168 -22.65 -5.14 7.63
CA VAL A 168 -21.41 -5.11 8.42
C VAL A 168 -21.12 -6.51 8.95
N THR A 169 -20.49 -7.38 8.15
CA THR A 169 -19.67 -8.40 8.77
C THR A 169 -18.61 -7.57 9.41
N THR A 170 -18.91 -7.30 10.67
CA THR A 170 -18.08 -6.59 11.58
C THR A 170 -16.78 -7.38 11.55
N ASN A 171 -15.86 -7.02 10.64
CA ASN A 171 -14.44 -7.08 10.95
C ASN A 171 -14.42 -6.32 12.25
N THR A 172 -14.47 -7.06 13.35
CA THR A 172 -14.67 -6.46 14.66
C THR A 172 -13.42 -5.71 15.05
N TYR A 173 -12.34 -6.05 14.33
CA TYR A 173 -11.00 -5.63 14.55
C TYR A 173 -10.32 -5.37 13.20
N SER A 174 -9.47 -4.36 13.17
CA SER A 174 -8.53 -4.08 12.08
C SER A 174 -7.25 -3.51 12.69
N PHE A 175 -6.14 -3.65 11.99
CA PHE A 175 -4.91 -2.93 12.34
C PHE A 175 -5.02 -1.46 11.89
N PRO A 176 -4.24 -0.54 12.50
CA PRO A 176 -4.39 0.90 12.26
C PRO A 176 -3.98 1.33 10.85
N VAL A 177 -3.32 0.46 10.10
CA VAL A 177 -2.99 0.58 8.66
C VAL A 177 -3.09 -0.81 8.02
N GLU A 178 -3.44 -0.85 6.74
CA GLU A 178 -3.53 -2.08 5.95
C GLU A 178 -2.14 -2.56 5.51
N ARG A 179 -1.88 -3.87 5.64
CA ARG A 179 -0.64 -4.56 5.26
C ARG A 179 -0.96 -6.01 4.91
N GLU A 180 -0.19 -6.62 4.02
CA GLU A 180 -0.32 -8.03 3.66
C GLU A 180 0.59 -8.93 4.52
N GLU A 181 1.83 -8.51 4.78
CA GLU A 181 2.83 -9.32 5.48
C GLU A 181 3.07 -8.91 6.94
N PHE A 182 3.33 -7.62 7.20
CA PHE A 182 3.68 -7.12 8.54
C PHE A 182 3.57 -5.59 8.68
N LEU A 183 3.45 -5.12 9.93
CA LEU A 183 3.66 -3.72 10.29
C LEU A 183 5.14 -3.47 10.57
N PHE A 184 5.80 -2.60 9.80
CA PHE A 184 7.15 -2.14 10.14
C PHE A 184 7.09 -1.06 11.23
N VAL A 185 7.47 -1.42 12.45
CA VAL A 185 7.52 -0.51 13.60
C VAL A 185 8.92 0.10 13.69
N THR A 186 9.02 1.41 13.45
CA THR A 186 10.28 2.16 13.52
C THR A 186 10.62 2.58 14.94
N SER A 187 9.61 2.76 15.80
CA SER A 187 9.83 3.07 17.22
C SER A 187 8.76 2.43 18.11
N PRO A 188 9.13 1.52 19.03
CA PRO A 188 8.18 0.90 19.94
C PRO A 188 7.79 1.83 21.09
N PHE A 189 6.79 1.42 21.87
CA PHE A 189 6.41 2.09 23.11
C PHE A 189 7.49 1.93 24.18
N GLY A 190 7.74 2.99 24.96
CA GLY A 190 8.70 2.96 26.05
C GLY A 190 9.69 4.12 26.04
N MET A 191 10.70 4.04 26.89
CA MET A 191 11.75 5.05 26.97
C MET A 191 12.63 5.00 25.72
N ARG A 192 12.84 6.16 25.09
CA ARG A 192 13.72 6.32 23.93
C ARG A 192 14.50 7.63 23.98
N THR A 193 15.57 7.71 23.21
CA THR A 193 16.23 8.99 22.90
C THR A 193 15.25 9.93 22.19
N ASP A 194 15.25 11.21 22.54
CA ASP A 194 14.38 12.21 21.94
C ASP A 194 14.80 12.43 20.48
N PRO A 195 13.89 12.23 19.49
CA PRO A 195 14.20 12.33 18.08
C PRO A 195 14.56 13.76 17.66
N MET A 196 14.20 14.76 18.46
CA MET A 196 14.51 16.17 18.22
C MET A 196 15.73 16.63 19.04
N ASN A 197 16.23 15.82 19.99
CA ASN A 197 17.36 16.15 20.83
C ASN A 197 18.05 14.88 21.36
N ALA A 198 19.15 14.49 20.74
CA ALA A 198 19.89 13.28 21.07
C ALA A 198 20.39 13.20 22.53
N ASP A 199 20.47 14.33 23.25
CA ASP A 199 20.95 14.39 24.63
C ASP A 199 19.85 14.11 25.66
N LYS A 200 18.61 13.90 25.23
CA LYS A 200 17.46 13.72 26.13
C LYS A 200 16.78 12.38 25.93
N LEU A 201 16.25 11.84 27.02
CA LEU A 201 15.32 10.72 26.99
C LEU A 201 13.88 11.23 27.08
N GLN A 202 12.97 10.55 26.38
CA GLN A 202 11.54 10.77 26.49
C GLN A 202 10.79 9.44 26.60
N MET A 203 9.62 9.48 27.23
CA MET A 203 8.67 8.38 27.19
C MET A 203 7.86 8.44 25.90
N HIS A 204 7.98 7.43 25.05
CA HIS A 204 7.18 7.25 23.86
C HIS A 204 5.85 6.57 24.20
N LYS A 205 4.75 7.31 24.05
CA LYS A 205 3.39 6.91 24.47
C LYS A 205 2.59 6.20 23.36
N GLY A 206 3.27 5.64 22.38
CA GLY A 206 2.66 4.95 21.26
C GLY A 206 3.69 4.08 20.53
N ILE A 207 3.32 3.62 19.34
CA ILE A 207 4.23 3.00 18.38
C ILE A 207 4.27 3.86 17.12
N ASP A 208 5.44 3.96 16.51
CA ASP A 208 5.63 4.62 15.22
C ASP A 208 5.67 3.54 14.14
N ILE A 209 4.68 3.55 13.25
CA ILE A 209 4.54 2.60 12.15
C ILE A 209 4.96 3.30 10.86
N ARG A 210 5.91 2.72 10.12
CA ARG A 210 6.34 3.27 8.84
C ARG A 210 5.17 3.31 7.87
N CYS A 211 4.93 4.50 7.31
CA CYS A 211 3.88 4.71 6.33
C CYS A 211 4.36 5.60 5.17
N LYS A 212 3.65 5.57 4.05
CA LYS A 212 3.88 6.45 2.89
C LYS A 212 2.56 6.85 2.23
N GLY A 213 1.82 7.78 2.85
CA GLY A 213 0.51 8.22 2.38
C GLY A 213 -0.56 7.14 2.53
N ASP A 214 -0.36 6.22 3.48
CA ASP A 214 -1.26 5.09 3.71
C ASP A 214 -2.57 5.53 4.36
N ALA A 215 -3.65 4.81 4.04
CA ALA A 215 -4.93 4.94 4.71
C ALA A 215 -4.80 4.54 6.18
N VAL A 216 -5.30 5.40 7.07
CA VAL A 216 -5.34 5.16 8.51
C VAL A 216 -6.72 4.66 8.89
N LEU A 217 -6.79 3.54 9.61
CA LEU A 217 -8.03 2.79 9.81
C LEU A 217 -8.46 2.76 11.29
N ALA A 218 -9.77 2.80 11.51
CA ALA A 218 -10.36 2.45 12.79
C ALA A 218 -10.11 0.98 13.08
N THR A 219 -9.76 0.69 14.32
CA THR A 219 -9.30 -0.63 14.74
C THR A 219 -10.40 -1.51 15.29
N GLU A 220 -11.56 -0.95 15.63
CA GLU A 220 -12.69 -1.68 16.21
C GLU A 220 -14.03 -1.14 15.72
N ASN A 221 -15.09 -1.93 15.85
CA ASN A 221 -16.45 -1.47 15.59
C ASN A 221 -17.01 -0.61 16.71
N ASN A 222 -18.00 0.21 16.34
CA ASN A 222 -18.70 1.11 17.24
C ASN A 222 -17.75 2.10 17.95
N GLY A 223 -16.68 2.51 17.28
CA GLY A 223 -15.79 3.55 17.77
C GLY A 223 -16.44 4.91 17.66
N LYS A 224 -16.27 5.76 18.67
CA LYS A 224 -16.73 7.15 18.65
C LYS A 224 -15.56 8.09 18.47
N VAL A 225 -15.63 8.99 17.50
CA VAL A 225 -14.62 10.06 17.36
C VAL A 225 -14.79 11.06 18.50
N VAL A 226 -13.82 11.11 19.43
CA VAL A 226 -13.87 11.98 20.62
C VAL A 226 -12.98 13.21 20.52
N ALA A 227 -11.96 13.19 19.65
CA ALA A 227 -11.13 14.35 19.37
C ALA A 227 -10.64 14.35 17.92
N VAL A 228 -10.57 15.54 17.32
CA VAL A 228 -9.92 15.78 16.02
C VAL A 228 -9.09 17.05 16.14
N ASN A 229 -7.82 16.99 15.76
CA ASN A 229 -6.95 18.15 15.60
C ASN A 229 -6.61 18.32 14.12
N GLN A 230 -6.99 19.46 13.53
CA GLN A 230 -6.61 19.83 12.16
C GLN A 230 -5.36 20.71 12.09
N ASN A 231 -4.81 21.13 13.24
CA ASN A 231 -3.62 21.96 13.29
C ASN A 231 -2.35 21.12 13.11
N ALA A 232 -1.71 21.27 11.94
CA ALA A 232 -0.46 20.61 11.59
C ALA A 232 0.77 21.10 12.38
N LYS A 233 0.66 22.14 13.21
CA LYS A 233 1.77 22.76 13.96
C LYS A 233 1.77 22.43 15.46
N THR A 234 1.04 21.40 15.88
CA THR A 234 1.13 20.86 17.25
C THR A 234 2.20 19.77 17.32
N ALA A 235 2.56 19.31 18.53
CA ALA A 235 3.53 18.22 18.67
C ALA A 235 3.14 16.95 17.88
N GLY A 236 1.87 16.53 17.98
CA GLY A 236 1.32 15.37 17.26
C GLY A 236 0.77 15.67 15.87
N GLY A 237 0.92 16.89 15.35
CA GLY A 237 0.36 17.29 14.06
C GLY A 237 -1.15 17.13 13.98
N LYS A 238 -1.67 16.91 12.77
CA LYS A 238 -3.08 16.56 12.61
C LYS A 238 -3.32 15.18 13.22
N SER A 239 -4.41 15.05 13.95
CA SER A 239 -4.70 13.81 14.69
C SER A 239 -6.18 13.55 14.85
N VAL A 240 -6.51 12.30 15.12
CA VAL A 240 -7.85 11.84 15.50
C VAL A 240 -7.74 10.88 16.67
N THR A 241 -8.69 10.97 17.61
CA THR A 241 -8.83 10.02 18.71
C THR A 241 -10.19 9.35 18.65
N ILE A 242 -10.18 8.02 18.64
CA ILE A 242 -11.35 7.16 18.66
C ILE A 242 -11.46 6.51 20.03
N GLU A 243 -12.67 6.50 20.59
CA GLU A 243 -12.99 5.86 21.86
C GLU A 243 -13.87 4.63 21.63
N TYR A 244 -13.50 3.52 22.25
CA TYR A 244 -14.25 2.26 22.25
C TYR A 244 -14.65 1.94 23.69
N GLU A 245 -15.96 1.83 23.92
CA GLU A 245 -16.50 1.46 25.23
C GLU A 245 -16.36 -0.05 25.49
N ARG A 246 -16.21 -0.42 26.76
CA ARG A 246 -16.10 -1.80 27.23
C ARG A 246 -17.27 -2.15 28.15
N ALA A 247 -17.61 -3.43 28.19
CA ALA A 247 -18.73 -3.92 29.00
C ALA A 247 -18.57 -3.70 30.51
N ASP A 248 -17.33 -3.57 30.99
CA ASP A 248 -16.99 -3.27 32.39
C ASP A 248 -17.04 -1.77 32.72
N GLY A 249 -17.47 -0.92 31.76
CA GLY A 249 -17.51 0.53 31.90
C GLY A 249 -16.16 1.22 31.68
N SER A 250 -15.08 0.47 31.43
CA SER A 250 -13.82 1.03 30.97
C SER A 250 -13.90 1.43 29.49
N LYS A 251 -12.89 2.15 29.01
CA LYS A 251 -12.80 2.63 27.63
C LYS A 251 -11.38 2.49 27.12
N ILE A 252 -11.25 2.25 25.82
CA ILE A 252 -9.98 2.31 25.10
C ILE A 252 -10.01 3.51 24.16
N GLN A 253 -8.99 4.36 24.24
CA GLN A 253 -8.79 5.48 23.33
C GLN A 253 -7.59 5.24 22.45
N ASN A 254 -7.83 5.18 21.14
CA ASN A 254 -6.80 5.08 20.12
C ASN A 254 -6.57 6.44 19.50
N THR A 255 -5.33 6.92 19.51
CA THR A 255 -4.95 8.21 18.95
C THR A 255 -4.00 8.01 17.79
N TYR A 256 -4.34 8.63 16.66
CA TYR A 256 -3.62 8.57 15.41
C TYR A 256 -3.05 9.95 15.12
N MET A 257 -1.74 10.07 15.01
CA MET A 257 -1.03 11.36 14.88
C MET A 257 -0.21 11.45 13.59
N HIS A 258 0.30 12.66 13.33
CA HIS A 258 1.11 13.02 12.15
C HIS A 258 0.38 12.93 10.80
N LEU A 259 -0.96 12.95 10.82
CA LEU A 259 -1.78 12.74 9.63
C LEU A 259 -1.64 13.85 8.59
N SER A 260 -1.73 13.52 7.30
CA SER A 260 -1.80 14.49 6.21
C SER A 260 -3.24 15.01 6.01
N SER A 261 -4.24 14.13 6.14
CA SER A 261 -5.67 14.46 6.19
C SER A 261 -6.38 13.70 7.30
N VAL A 262 -7.50 14.27 7.76
CA VAL A 262 -8.46 13.61 8.66
C VAL A 262 -9.81 13.66 7.97
N ASP A 263 -10.42 12.50 7.77
CA ASP A 263 -11.62 12.32 6.94
C ASP A 263 -12.90 12.21 7.80
N VAL A 264 -12.75 12.19 9.13
CA VAL A 264 -13.84 12.12 10.12
C VAL A 264 -13.89 13.37 11.01
N LYS A 265 -15.03 13.57 11.69
CA LYS A 265 -15.24 14.67 12.65
C LYS A 265 -15.67 14.14 14.02
N VAL A 266 -15.48 14.97 15.05
CA VAL A 266 -15.91 14.65 16.42
C VAL A 266 -17.40 14.32 16.44
N GLY A 267 -17.74 13.20 17.08
CA GLY A 267 -19.10 12.68 17.20
C GLY A 267 -19.45 11.60 16.17
N ASP A 268 -18.66 11.41 15.11
CA ASP A 268 -18.90 10.32 14.15
C ASP A 268 -18.73 8.96 14.82
N MET A 269 -19.53 7.99 14.38
CA MET A 269 -19.36 6.58 14.71
C MET A 269 -18.60 5.89 13.57
N VAL A 270 -17.58 5.12 13.93
CA VAL A 270 -16.70 4.44 12.98
C VAL A 270 -16.72 2.93 13.19
N GLN A 271 -16.54 2.19 12.09
CA GLN A 271 -16.43 0.73 12.10
C GLN A 271 -14.97 0.32 11.86
N ALA A 272 -14.57 -0.88 12.30
CA ALA A 272 -13.21 -1.36 12.07
C ALA A 272 -12.93 -1.45 10.56
N GLY A 273 -11.71 -1.08 10.17
CA GLY A 273 -11.33 -0.94 8.77
C GLY A 273 -11.84 0.34 8.11
N GLN A 274 -12.71 1.12 8.75
CA GLN A 274 -13.13 2.41 8.21
C GLN A 274 -11.93 3.37 8.20
N ARG A 275 -11.72 4.00 7.04
CA ARG A 275 -10.70 5.02 6.89
C ARG A 275 -11.03 6.27 7.71
N LEU A 276 -10.09 6.67 8.55
CA LEU A 276 -10.12 7.85 9.42
C LEU A 276 -9.39 9.06 8.81
N GLY A 277 -8.46 8.81 7.89
CA GLY A 277 -7.57 9.81 7.34
C GLY A 277 -6.44 9.16 6.56
N VAL A 278 -5.39 9.94 6.31
CA VAL A 278 -4.18 9.50 5.62
C VAL A 278 -2.97 9.83 6.49
N SER A 279 -2.05 8.88 6.61
CA SER A 279 -0.76 9.10 7.28
C SER A 279 0.02 10.23 6.60
N GLY A 280 1.00 10.78 7.30
CA GLY A 280 1.74 11.92 6.78
C GLY A 280 2.93 12.28 7.65
N ASN A 281 3.37 13.53 7.51
CA ASN A 281 4.51 14.07 8.23
C ASN A 281 4.16 15.44 8.85
N THR A 282 2.96 15.57 9.43
CA THR A 282 2.57 16.82 10.11
C THR A 282 3.00 16.82 11.57
N GLY A 283 3.19 17.99 12.16
CA GLY A 283 3.58 18.17 13.56
C GLY A 283 4.99 18.72 13.74
N THR A 284 5.31 19.13 14.96
CA THR A 284 6.61 19.72 15.30
C THR A 284 7.62 18.71 15.85
N ARG A 285 7.19 17.48 16.10
CA ARG A 285 8.04 16.39 16.65
C ARG A 285 8.01 15.16 15.76
N THR A 286 8.34 15.35 14.49
CA THR A 286 8.43 14.29 13.48
C THR A 286 9.70 14.45 12.67
N THR A 287 10.34 13.34 12.30
CA THR A 287 11.57 13.31 11.49
C THR A 287 11.33 12.78 10.08
N GLY A 288 10.12 12.29 9.79
CA GLY A 288 9.76 11.68 8.53
C GLY A 288 8.34 11.13 8.57
N GLU A 289 7.82 10.73 7.41
CA GLU A 289 6.46 10.22 7.30
C GLU A 289 6.26 8.89 8.04
N HIS A 290 5.29 8.87 8.96
CA HIS A 290 4.88 7.69 9.73
C HIS A 290 3.49 7.90 10.34
N LEU A 291 2.89 6.81 10.82
CA LEU A 291 1.73 6.87 11.72
C LEU A 291 2.24 6.66 13.15
N HIS A 292 2.04 7.67 14.01
CA HIS A 292 2.13 7.45 15.44
C HIS A 292 0.78 6.99 15.98
N PHE A 293 0.75 5.77 16.52
CA PHE A 293 -0.44 5.11 17.04
C PHE A 293 -0.31 4.94 18.56
N GLY A 294 -1.07 5.74 19.31
CA GLY A 294 -1.12 5.68 20.77
C GLY A 294 -2.38 4.99 21.27
N VAL A 295 -2.27 4.24 22.36
CA VAL A 295 -3.41 3.58 23.00
C VAL A 295 -3.43 3.96 24.48
N ALA A 296 -4.60 4.38 24.96
CA ALA A 296 -4.81 4.66 26.36
C ALA A 296 -6.05 3.93 26.88
N GLN A 297 -5.94 3.35 28.07
CA GLN A 297 -7.08 2.81 28.81
C GLN A 297 -7.62 3.89 29.74
N ILE A 298 -8.94 4.02 29.79
CA ILE A 298 -9.67 4.82 30.78
C ILE A 298 -10.49 3.86 31.62
N THR A 299 -10.20 3.75 32.92
CA THR A 299 -10.95 2.91 33.85
C THR A 299 -12.33 3.50 34.14
N ALA A 300 -13.24 2.70 34.71
CA ALA A 300 -14.61 3.13 35.01
C ALA A 300 -14.69 4.32 35.98
N ASP A 301 -13.66 4.52 36.82
CA ASP A 301 -13.51 5.69 37.71
C ASP A 301 -12.88 6.91 37.02
N GLY A 302 -12.58 6.81 35.73
CA GLY A 302 -12.09 7.91 34.88
C GLY A 302 -10.58 8.08 34.83
N GLN A 303 -9.78 7.20 35.44
CA GLN A 303 -8.31 7.29 35.36
C GLN A 303 -7.82 6.88 33.97
N LYS A 304 -7.02 7.76 33.34
CA LYS A 304 -6.43 7.52 32.02
C LYS A 304 -4.97 7.07 32.15
N ARG A 305 -4.61 5.99 31.47
CA ARG A 305 -3.25 5.45 31.40
C ARG A 305 -2.88 5.07 29.97
N ASP A 306 -1.75 5.58 29.48
CA ASP A 306 -1.17 5.11 28.22
C ASP A 306 -0.65 3.68 28.39
N ILE A 307 -0.98 2.79 27.45
CA ILE A 307 -0.57 1.39 27.45
C ILE A 307 0.24 1.09 26.18
N ASP A 308 1.10 0.07 26.23
CA ASP A 308 1.87 -0.37 25.06
C ASP A 308 0.90 -0.79 23.94
N PRO A 309 0.83 -0.09 22.79
CA PRO A 309 -0.07 -0.46 21.71
C PRO A 309 0.13 -1.89 21.20
N ALA A 310 1.31 -2.50 21.38
CA ALA A 310 1.52 -3.89 21.01
C ALA A 310 0.63 -4.86 21.81
N ILE A 311 0.26 -4.55 23.07
CA ILE A 311 -0.70 -5.38 23.82
C ILE A 311 -2.10 -5.32 23.22
N TYR A 312 -2.49 -4.12 22.80
CA TYR A 312 -3.78 -3.87 22.18
C TYR A 312 -3.86 -4.51 20.80
N LEU A 313 -2.82 -4.35 19.98
CA LEU A 313 -2.72 -4.97 18.66
C LEU A 313 -2.73 -6.50 18.76
N ALA A 314 -2.07 -7.10 19.76
CA ALA A 314 -2.11 -8.54 19.98
C ALA A 314 -3.53 -9.03 20.35
N ASP A 315 -4.22 -8.30 21.23
CA ASP A 315 -5.60 -8.61 21.64
C ASP A 315 -6.58 -8.54 20.45
N ILE A 316 -6.55 -7.45 19.68
CA ILE A 316 -7.43 -7.32 18.51
C ILE A 316 -7.03 -8.29 17.38
N ALA A 317 -5.75 -8.65 17.28
CA ALA A 317 -5.31 -9.67 16.33
C ALA A 317 -5.87 -11.05 16.67
N GLN A 318 -5.84 -11.42 17.95
CA GLN A 318 -6.44 -12.67 18.42
C GLN A 318 -7.95 -12.68 18.20
N LYS A 319 -8.65 -11.60 18.56
CA LYS A 319 -10.12 -11.50 18.43
C LYS A 319 -10.58 -11.39 16.98
N GLY A 320 -9.79 -10.76 16.12
CA GLY A 320 -10.05 -10.57 14.70
C GLY A 320 -9.44 -11.62 13.78
N ASN A 321 -8.78 -12.65 14.32
CA ASN A 321 -8.02 -13.64 13.55
C ASN A 321 -7.02 -13.00 12.54
N ILE A 322 -6.41 -11.88 12.93
CA ILE A 322 -5.42 -11.15 12.13
C ILE A 322 -4.07 -11.82 12.32
N LYS A 323 -3.45 -12.27 11.22
CA LYS A 323 -2.17 -13.00 11.24
C LYS A 323 -0.93 -12.10 11.09
N LEU A 324 -1.14 -10.79 10.91
CA LEU A 324 -0.07 -9.82 10.74
C LEU A 324 0.81 -9.73 11.99
N GLN A 325 2.12 -9.61 11.76
CA GLN A 325 3.10 -9.33 12.80
C GLN A 325 3.38 -7.84 12.89
N ALA A 326 3.80 -7.36 14.07
CA ALA A 326 4.38 -6.03 14.22
C ALA A 326 5.88 -6.17 14.47
N LEU A 327 6.68 -5.92 13.45
CA LEU A 327 8.12 -6.19 13.49
C LEU A 327 8.92 -4.91 13.78
N HIS A 328 9.77 -4.98 14.78
CA HIS A 328 10.78 -3.97 15.09
C HIS A 328 12.15 -4.65 15.15
N ASN A 329 13.09 -4.21 14.29
CA ASN A 329 14.43 -4.80 14.20
C ASN A 329 14.40 -6.34 14.08
N GLY A 330 13.48 -6.88 13.27
CA GLY A 330 13.32 -8.32 13.06
C GLY A 330 12.60 -9.09 14.18
N ASN A 331 12.18 -8.40 15.27
CA ASN A 331 11.51 -9.01 16.40
C ASN A 331 9.99 -8.71 16.39
N ASP A 332 9.15 -9.73 16.61
CA ASP A 332 7.69 -9.58 16.68
C ASP A 332 7.24 -9.03 18.04
N LEU A 333 6.82 -7.76 18.05
CA LEU A 333 6.36 -7.06 19.24
C LEU A 333 5.07 -7.66 19.82
N LEU A 334 4.27 -8.36 19.02
CA LEU A 334 3.01 -8.98 19.48
C LEU A 334 3.25 -10.34 20.14
N ALA A 335 4.38 -11.00 19.83
CA ALA A 335 4.66 -12.35 20.30
C ALA A 335 4.67 -12.47 21.83
N LYS A 336 5.17 -11.45 22.53
CA LYS A 336 5.19 -11.41 24.01
C LYS A 336 3.80 -11.38 24.67
N TYR A 337 2.73 -11.18 23.89
CA TYR A 337 1.35 -11.11 24.37
C TYR A 337 0.43 -12.23 23.83
N LYS A 338 0.94 -13.13 22.98
CA LYS A 338 0.17 -14.28 22.47
C LYS A 338 0.07 -15.32 23.60
N THR A 339 -1.13 -15.56 24.13
CA THR A 339 -1.37 -16.61 25.13
C THR A 339 -1.24 -18.00 24.50
N GLU A 340 -0.56 -18.94 25.19
CA GLU A 340 -0.06 -20.25 24.74
C GLU A 340 -1.06 -21.26 24.12
N VAL A 341 -2.35 -20.93 23.94
CA VAL A 341 -3.39 -21.92 23.56
C VAL A 341 -3.33 -22.38 22.10
N THR A 342 -2.52 -21.73 21.25
CA THR A 342 -2.27 -22.16 19.85
C THR A 342 -0.79 -22.21 19.47
N ALA A 343 0.11 -22.28 20.46
CA ALA A 343 1.52 -22.44 20.18
C ALA A 343 1.86 -23.93 20.00
N THR A 344 1.81 -24.44 18.77
CA THR A 344 2.95 -25.27 18.37
C THR A 344 4.20 -24.43 18.60
N PRO A 345 5.28 -24.95 19.21
CA PRO A 345 6.51 -24.22 19.42
C PRO A 345 7.18 -23.95 18.07
N GLN A 346 6.62 -23.02 17.31
CA GLN A 346 7.41 -22.26 16.37
C GLN A 346 8.20 -21.31 17.26
N GLU A 347 9.45 -21.71 17.53
CA GLU A 347 10.47 -20.80 18.00
C GLU A 347 10.24 -19.45 17.30
N THR A 348 10.02 -18.40 18.08
CA THR A 348 10.16 -17.01 17.63
C THR A 348 11.60 -16.84 17.18
N LYS A 349 11.92 -17.32 15.97
CA LYS A 349 13.23 -17.17 15.36
C LYS A 349 13.35 -15.70 15.02
N SER A 350 14.07 -14.97 15.89
CA SER A 350 14.60 -13.66 15.54
C SER A 350 15.34 -13.82 14.22
N GLN A 351 14.99 -12.98 13.25
CA GLN A 351 15.55 -13.06 11.91
C GLN A 351 17.02 -12.66 11.95
N SER A 352 17.84 -13.25 11.08
CA SER A 352 19.21 -12.74 10.90
C SER A 352 19.16 -11.30 10.35
N PRO A 353 20.22 -10.49 10.54
CA PRO A 353 20.29 -9.15 9.95
C PRO A 353 20.03 -9.15 8.43
N GLU A 354 20.57 -10.13 7.71
CA GLU A 354 20.36 -10.27 6.26
C GLU A 354 18.90 -10.62 5.90
N GLU A 355 18.28 -11.54 6.64
CA GLU A 355 16.88 -11.91 6.44
C GLU A 355 15.94 -10.73 6.74
N TRP A 356 16.23 -9.98 7.80
CA TRP A 356 15.48 -8.79 8.17
C TRP A 356 15.56 -7.71 7.09
N MET A 357 16.78 -7.41 6.63
CA MET A 357 16.99 -6.47 5.53
C MET A 357 16.26 -6.92 4.26
N LYS A 358 16.37 -8.20 3.89
CA LYS A 358 15.68 -8.74 2.71
C LYS A 358 14.18 -8.52 2.83
N LYS A 359 13.58 -8.88 3.99
CA LYS A 359 12.16 -8.70 4.25
C LYS A 359 11.72 -7.24 4.17
N LEU A 360 12.49 -6.33 4.76
CA LEU A 360 12.23 -4.88 4.70
C LEU A 360 12.27 -4.33 3.27
N LEU A 361 13.26 -4.73 2.47
CA LEU A 361 13.46 -4.17 1.14
C LEU A 361 12.58 -4.83 0.08
N SER A 362 12.19 -6.09 0.27
CA SER A 362 11.35 -6.82 -0.69
C SER A 362 9.86 -6.60 -0.50
N SER A 363 9.42 -6.32 0.73
CA SER A 363 7.99 -6.21 1.04
C SER A 363 7.50 -4.77 0.83
N GLU A 364 6.46 -4.62 0.02
CA GLU A 364 5.76 -3.34 -0.14
C GLU A 364 5.15 -2.86 1.20
N ASP A 365 4.80 -3.80 2.08
CA ASP A 365 4.20 -3.58 3.40
C ASP A 365 5.13 -2.90 4.41
N SER A 366 6.43 -2.91 4.15
CA SER A 366 7.38 -2.17 4.97
C SER A 366 7.10 -0.66 4.94
N GLY A 367 6.38 -0.14 3.93
CA GLY A 367 6.25 1.29 3.70
C GLY A 367 7.56 1.97 3.30
N VAL A 368 8.65 1.19 3.12
CA VAL A 368 9.95 1.68 2.65
C VAL A 368 9.84 2.04 1.17
N GLY A 369 9.04 1.30 0.38
CA GLY A 369 8.70 1.61 -1.01
C GLY A 369 9.87 1.49 -1.99
N LEU A 370 10.71 0.46 -1.80
CA LEU A 370 11.83 0.12 -2.69
C LEU A 370 11.56 -1.13 -3.55
N SER A 371 10.49 -1.88 -3.27
CA SER A 371 10.01 -3.01 -4.07
C SER A 371 8.94 -2.59 -5.10
N GLY A 372 8.60 -3.48 -6.04
CA GLY A 372 7.39 -3.35 -6.87
C GLY A 372 7.57 -2.84 -8.31
N THR A 373 8.79 -2.53 -8.75
CA THR A 373 9.04 -2.09 -10.13
C THR A 373 9.64 -3.22 -10.96
N ASN A 374 8.98 -3.63 -12.04
CA ASN A 374 9.59 -4.47 -13.09
C ASN A 374 10.67 -3.69 -13.90
N ASP A 375 11.33 -2.72 -13.28
CA ASP A 375 12.37 -1.87 -13.87
C ASP A 375 13.76 -2.46 -13.55
N PRO A 376 14.51 -2.89 -14.58
CA PRO A 376 15.87 -3.42 -14.40
C PRO A 376 16.83 -2.44 -13.70
N ILE A 377 16.64 -1.13 -13.86
CA ILE A 377 17.47 -0.11 -13.20
C ILE A 377 17.20 -0.10 -11.70
N MET A 378 15.94 -0.22 -11.30
CA MET A 378 15.56 -0.22 -9.89
C MET A 378 16.04 -1.49 -9.19
N ASP A 379 15.97 -2.66 -9.84
CA ASP A 379 16.57 -3.89 -9.31
C ASP A 379 18.08 -3.72 -9.05
N MET A 380 18.80 -3.04 -9.94
CA MET A 380 20.21 -2.71 -9.73
C MET A 380 20.43 -1.75 -8.56
N VAL A 381 19.59 -0.73 -8.40
CA VAL A 381 19.65 0.23 -7.28
C VAL A 381 19.41 -0.48 -5.96
N VAL A 382 18.36 -1.29 -5.85
CA VAL A 382 18.02 -2.03 -4.63
C VAL A 382 19.12 -3.00 -4.25
N LYS A 383 19.67 -3.76 -5.22
CA LYS A 383 20.80 -4.68 -4.97
C LYS A 383 22.07 -3.95 -4.53
N ALA A 384 22.41 -2.82 -5.15
CA ALA A 384 23.56 -2.03 -4.74
C ALA A 384 23.36 -1.46 -3.32
N PHE A 385 22.15 -0.98 -3.03
CA PHE A 385 21.78 -0.41 -1.74
C PHE A 385 21.78 -1.46 -0.63
N SER A 386 21.16 -2.63 -0.83
CA SER A 386 21.16 -3.73 0.15
C SER A 386 22.57 -4.21 0.46
N SER A 387 23.41 -4.37 -0.56
CA SER A 387 24.78 -4.84 -0.36
C SER A 387 25.66 -3.78 0.31
N LEU A 388 25.41 -2.48 0.07
CA LEU A 388 26.05 -1.41 0.82
C LEU A 388 25.60 -1.36 2.28
N MET A 389 24.31 -1.56 2.57
CA MET A 389 23.81 -1.62 3.94
C MET A 389 24.51 -2.73 4.72
N MET A 390 24.61 -3.93 4.14
CA MET A 390 25.33 -5.04 4.79
C MET A 390 26.80 -4.73 5.00
N LEU A 391 27.47 -4.18 3.99
CA LEU A 391 28.87 -3.80 4.09
C LEU A 391 29.07 -2.78 5.23
N ALA A 392 28.25 -1.73 5.30
CA ALA A 392 28.34 -0.70 6.34
C ALA A 392 28.16 -1.28 7.75
N VAL A 393 27.23 -2.20 7.91
CA VAL A 393 26.87 -2.79 9.21
C VAL A 393 27.91 -3.79 9.70
N VAL A 394 28.47 -4.61 8.80
CA VAL A 394 29.56 -5.55 9.12
C VAL A 394 30.83 -4.79 9.54
N ILE A 395 31.06 -3.62 8.94
CA ILE A 395 32.27 -2.82 9.16
C ILE A 395 32.33 -2.22 10.55
N ASP A 396 31.20 -1.78 11.09
CA ASP A 396 31.13 -1.19 12.41
C ASP A 396 31.32 -2.24 13.53
N ASN A 397 31.52 -3.53 13.17
CA ASN A 397 31.67 -4.67 14.08
C ASN A 397 30.54 -4.74 15.13
N LYS A 398 29.35 -4.34 14.71
CA LYS A 398 28.12 -4.32 15.51
C LYS A 398 27.65 -5.74 15.81
N ASN A 399 27.05 -5.94 16.99
CA ASN A 399 26.35 -7.20 17.30
C ASN A 399 25.04 -7.31 16.51
N GLU A 400 24.47 -8.51 16.36
CA GLU A 400 23.29 -8.73 15.49
C GLU A 400 22.10 -7.80 15.76
N GLU A 401 21.86 -7.39 17.01
CA GLU A 401 20.75 -6.48 17.34
C GLU A 401 21.06 -5.05 16.87
N GLU A 402 22.28 -4.55 17.12
CA GLU A 402 22.76 -3.27 16.58
C GLU A 402 22.79 -3.26 15.04
N GLN A 403 23.06 -4.41 14.44
CA GLN A 403 23.02 -4.57 12.98
C GLN A 403 21.58 -4.41 12.46
N LYS A 404 20.60 -5.09 13.07
CA LYS A 404 19.18 -4.96 12.68
C LYS A 404 18.65 -3.54 12.91
N GLU A 405 19.06 -2.88 13.99
CA GLU A 405 18.72 -1.48 14.26
C GLU A 405 19.25 -0.54 13.16
N ALA A 406 20.54 -0.65 12.83
CA ALA A 406 21.14 0.13 11.75
C ALA A 406 20.48 -0.15 10.39
N ILE A 407 20.13 -1.41 10.10
CA ILE A 407 19.39 -1.80 8.90
C ILE A 407 18.01 -1.12 8.85
N SER A 408 17.25 -1.15 9.95
CA SER A 408 15.96 -0.49 10.06
C SER A 408 16.05 1.01 9.82
N GLU A 409 17.07 1.67 10.39
CA GLU A 409 17.32 3.10 10.22
C GLU A 409 17.64 3.46 8.76
N MET A 410 18.58 2.73 8.14
CA MET A 410 18.99 2.96 6.76
C MET A 410 17.86 2.66 5.77
N ALA A 411 17.08 1.60 5.98
CA ALA A 411 15.91 1.29 5.16
C ALA A 411 14.81 2.36 5.34
N GLY A 412 14.49 2.73 6.57
CA GLY A 412 13.46 3.71 6.89
C GLY A 412 13.75 5.09 6.30
N SER A 413 15.00 5.53 6.38
CA SER A 413 15.50 6.81 5.84
C SER A 413 15.91 6.75 4.36
N ARG A 414 15.95 5.54 3.76
CA ARG A 414 16.48 5.28 2.41
C ARG A 414 17.91 5.83 2.23
N LYS A 415 18.72 5.79 3.28
CA LYS A 415 20.07 6.38 3.33
C LYS A 415 21.07 5.39 3.92
N VAL A 416 22.18 5.15 3.22
CA VAL A 416 23.35 4.44 3.77
C VAL A 416 24.44 5.44 4.06
N GLU A 417 24.86 5.53 5.32
CA GLU A 417 26.04 6.29 5.72
C GLU A 417 27.31 5.53 5.33
N LEU A 418 28.14 6.16 4.51
CA LEU A 418 29.39 5.60 3.98
C LEU A 418 30.62 6.30 4.57
N THR A 419 30.45 7.26 5.49
CA THR A 419 31.53 8.05 6.08
C THR A 419 32.60 7.16 6.73
N SER A 420 32.21 6.08 7.40
CA SER A 420 33.15 5.11 8.01
C SER A 420 34.01 4.36 6.97
N LEU A 421 33.57 4.30 5.70
CA LEU A 421 34.33 3.71 4.60
C LEU A 421 35.37 4.68 4.01
N LEU A 422 35.24 5.97 4.32
CA LEU A 422 35.94 7.07 3.68
C LEU A 422 36.54 8.00 4.75
N PRO A 423 37.64 7.61 5.41
CA PRO A 423 38.20 8.33 6.56
C PRO A 423 38.66 9.77 6.24
N HIS A 424 38.79 10.13 4.96
CA HIS A 424 39.15 11.48 4.51
C HIS A 424 37.94 12.35 4.14
N MET A 425 36.71 11.84 4.25
CA MET A 425 35.48 12.58 4.03
C MET A 425 34.90 13.05 5.37
N LYS A 426 34.39 14.28 5.42
CA LYS A 426 33.62 14.77 6.58
C LYS A 426 32.27 14.08 6.68
N SER A 427 31.62 13.87 5.53
CA SER A 427 30.39 13.10 5.42
C SER A 427 30.29 12.47 4.05
N CYS A 428 29.79 11.24 3.98
CA CYS A 428 29.45 10.58 2.73
C CYS A 428 28.25 9.67 2.94
N ALA A 429 27.24 9.78 2.10
CA ALA A 429 26.05 8.95 2.14
C ALA A 429 25.51 8.66 0.73
N LEU A 430 24.91 7.49 0.57
CA LEU A 430 24.10 7.16 -0.59
C LEU A 430 22.62 7.22 -0.19
N VAL A 431 21.84 8.04 -0.88
CA VAL A 431 20.42 8.25 -0.62
C VAL A 431 19.60 7.78 -1.82
N ILE A 432 18.55 7.00 -1.61
CA ILE A 432 17.55 6.73 -2.65
C ILE A 432 16.44 7.78 -2.54
N GLY A 433 16.37 8.66 -3.54
CA GLY A 433 15.35 9.71 -3.60
C GLY A 433 13.93 9.15 -3.76
N GLU A 434 12.93 10.02 -3.63
CA GLU A 434 11.51 9.65 -3.80
C GLU A 434 11.18 9.18 -5.22
N ASN A 435 11.94 9.65 -6.20
CA ASN A 435 11.92 9.21 -7.59
C ASN A 435 12.71 7.91 -7.84
N ASN A 436 13.11 7.22 -6.77
CA ASN A 436 13.90 5.98 -6.79
C ASN A 436 15.28 6.11 -7.45
N LYS A 437 15.81 7.33 -7.54
CA LYS A 437 17.16 7.59 -8.05
C LYS A 437 18.18 7.57 -6.93
N ALA A 438 19.31 6.92 -7.15
CA ALA A 438 20.42 6.85 -6.21
C ALA A 438 21.27 8.12 -6.31
N VAL A 439 21.29 8.90 -5.24
CA VAL A 439 22.04 10.16 -5.13
C VAL A 439 23.18 9.98 -4.13
N LEU A 440 24.41 10.20 -4.59
CA LEU A 440 25.58 10.27 -3.75
C LEU A 440 25.73 11.68 -3.19
N GLN A 441 25.79 11.78 -1.86
CA GLN A 441 26.06 13.01 -1.12
C GLN A 441 27.41 12.87 -0.43
N ALA A 442 28.38 13.74 -0.74
CA ALA A 442 29.72 13.68 -0.17
C ALA A 442 30.27 15.08 0.13
N ASP A 443 31.00 15.20 1.23
CA ASP A 443 31.68 16.43 1.67
C ASP A 443 33.09 16.06 2.16
N ASN A 444 34.12 16.61 1.53
CA ASN A 444 35.53 16.45 1.95
C ASN A 444 36.07 17.67 2.73
N GLY A 445 35.21 18.63 3.05
CA GLY A 445 35.54 19.90 3.71
C GLY A 445 35.95 21.03 2.78
N ILE A 446 36.20 20.73 1.50
CA ILE A 446 36.54 21.70 0.45
C ILE A 446 35.40 21.78 -0.58
N VAL A 447 34.88 20.62 -0.98
CA VAL A 447 33.84 20.46 -2.00
C VAL A 447 32.71 19.62 -1.44
N GLN A 448 31.49 20.11 -1.67
CA GLN A 448 30.25 19.39 -1.44
C GLN A 448 29.68 18.91 -2.77
N VAL A 449 29.42 17.61 -2.86
CA VAL A 449 28.87 16.94 -4.05
C VAL A 449 27.53 16.31 -3.68
N SER A 450 26.49 16.62 -4.44
CA SER A 450 25.21 15.93 -4.39
C SER A 450 24.82 15.61 -5.83
N ARG A 451 24.93 14.34 -6.23
CA ARG A 451 24.75 13.93 -7.62
C ARG A 451 24.11 12.55 -7.74
N GLU A 452 23.19 12.43 -8.69
CA GLU A 452 22.65 11.15 -9.14
C GLU A 452 23.76 10.28 -9.77
N LEU A 453 23.84 9.03 -9.34
CA LEU A 453 24.73 8.04 -9.93
C LEU A 453 24.21 7.64 -11.32
N SER A 454 25.12 7.62 -12.30
CA SER A 454 24.80 7.10 -13.63
C SER A 454 24.56 5.58 -13.60
N THR A 455 23.90 5.05 -14.61
CA THR A 455 23.68 3.61 -14.78
C THR A 455 25.00 2.82 -14.81
N VAL A 456 26.06 3.40 -15.39
CA VAL A 456 27.41 2.79 -15.41
C VAL A 456 28.01 2.73 -14.00
N GLU A 457 27.85 3.78 -13.20
CA GLU A 457 28.35 3.83 -11.83
C GLU A 457 27.59 2.86 -10.94
N LEU A 458 26.26 2.81 -11.07
CA LEU A 458 25.42 1.83 -10.38
C LEU A 458 25.75 0.39 -10.76
N SER A 459 25.99 0.13 -12.05
CA SER A 459 26.41 -1.18 -12.55
C SER A 459 27.74 -1.61 -11.94
N ARG A 460 28.74 -0.73 -11.93
CA ARG A 460 30.06 -1.00 -11.33
C ARG A 460 29.98 -1.21 -9.82
N LEU A 461 29.15 -0.42 -9.14
CA LEU A 461 28.93 -0.50 -7.70
C LEU A 461 28.29 -1.84 -7.34
N SER A 462 27.18 -2.18 -8.01
CA SER A 462 26.50 -3.46 -7.85
C SER A 462 27.43 -4.64 -8.16
N ALA A 463 28.17 -4.59 -9.27
CA ALA A 463 29.11 -5.65 -9.66
C ALA A 463 30.26 -5.82 -8.65
N THR A 464 30.71 -4.74 -8.01
CA THR A 464 31.74 -4.79 -6.97
C THR A 464 31.21 -5.44 -5.69
N LEU A 465 30.04 -4.98 -5.23
CA LEU A 465 29.46 -5.41 -3.96
C LEU A 465 28.97 -6.86 -3.99
N ASN A 466 28.44 -7.28 -5.14
CA ASN A 466 27.87 -8.61 -5.35
C ASN A 466 28.89 -9.63 -5.86
N ASN A 467 30.19 -9.29 -5.89
CA ASN A 467 31.24 -10.23 -6.32
C ASN A 467 31.64 -11.17 -5.16
N PRO A 468 31.38 -12.49 -5.26
CA PRO A 468 31.71 -13.43 -4.20
C PRO A 468 33.22 -13.68 -4.06
N GLY A 469 34.02 -13.34 -5.08
CA GLY A 469 35.48 -13.49 -5.06
C GLY A 469 36.22 -12.32 -4.41
N LEU A 470 35.52 -11.28 -3.94
CA LEU A 470 36.13 -10.13 -3.26
C LEU A 470 35.90 -10.23 -1.75
N THR A 471 36.96 -10.01 -0.99
CA THR A 471 36.87 -9.80 0.47
C THR A 471 36.15 -8.50 0.77
N GLU A 472 35.51 -8.38 1.94
CA GLU A 472 34.84 -7.14 2.38
C GLU A 472 35.78 -5.93 2.37
N GLU A 473 37.05 -6.13 2.72
CA GLU A 473 38.08 -5.09 2.62
C GLU A 473 38.36 -4.67 1.17
N SER A 474 38.38 -5.63 0.24
CA SER A 474 38.53 -5.34 -1.19
C SER A 474 37.32 -4.60 -1.75
N LYS A 475 36.11 -4.96 -1.31
CA LYS A 475 34.87 -4.27 -1.66
C LYS A 475 34.92 -2.82 -1.15
N ARG A 476 35.28 -2.62 0.12
CA ARG A 476 35.46 -1.31 0.74
C ARG A 476 36.43 -0.43 -0.06
N MET A 477 37.64 -0.91 -0.34
CA MET A 477 38.63 -0.14 -1.10
C MET A 477 38.12 0.28 -2.48
N ARG A 478 37.39 -0.61 -3.17
CA ARG A 478 36.83 -0.32 -4.50
C ARG A 478 35.68 0.69 -4.42
N VAL A 479 34.77 0.56 -3.46
CA VAL A 479 33.69 1.53 -3.22
C VAL A 479 34.29 2.90 -2.88
N ALA A 480 35.29 2.94 -2.00
CA ALA A 480 35.97 4.17 -1.63
C ALA A 480 36.65 4.85 -2.83
N GLY A 481 37.35 4.06 -3.67
CA GLY A 481 37.96 4.54 -4.91
C GLY A 481 36.93 5.10 -5.90
N MET A 482 35.77 4.46 -6.04
CA MET A 482 34.68 4.94 -6.88
C MET A 482 34.12 6.27 -6.38
N VAL A 483 33.83 6.40 -5.09
CA VAL A 483 33.33 7.65 -4.51
C VAL A 483 34.34 8.77 -4.67
N ASN A 484 35.62 8.53 -4.37
CA ASN A 484 36.68 9.52 -4.56
C ASN A 484 36.80 9.98 -6.01
N ALA A 485 36.71 9.05 -6.98
CA ALA A 485 36.75 9.40 -8.40
C ALA A 485 35.56 10.31 -8.79
N ILE A 486 34.37 10.04 -8.26
CA ILE A 486 33.18 10.87 -8.50
C ILE A 486 33.38 12.28 -7.92
N VAL A 487 33.87 12.38 -6.68
CA VAL A 487 34.08 13.67 -6.01
C VAL A 487 35.15 14.50 -6.74
N LEU A 488 36.27 13.89 -7.11
CA LEU A 488 37.36 14.57 -7.84
C LEU A 488 36.92 15.02 -9.23
N SER A 489 36.15 14.19 -9.95
CA SER A 489 35.61 14.56 -11.26
C SER A 489 34.69 15.78 -11.16
N GLN A 490 33.83 15.83 -10.14
CA GLN A 490 32.94 16.96 -9.91
C GLN A 490 33.70 18.24 -9.55
N GLN A 491 34.72 18.13 -8.68
CA GLN A 491 35.59 19.24 -8.32
C GLN A 491 36.32 19.80 -9.55
N ALA A 492 36.83 18.94 -10.42
CA ALA A 492 37.49 19.36 -11.66
C ALA A 492 36.50 20.10 -12.60
N SER A 493 35.26 19.62 -12.72
CA SER A 493 34.21 20.27 -13.51
C SER A 493 33.87 21.66 -12.98
N GLN A 494 33.70 21.80 -11.65
CA GLN A 494 33.39 23.08 -11.01
C GLN A 494 34.53 24.09 -11.19
N ASN A 495 35.78 23.65 -11.00
CA ASN A 495 36.96 24.50 -11.21
C ASN A 495 37.07 24.98 -12.67
N PHE A 496 36.74 24.11 -13.64
CA PHE A 496 36.74 24.47 -15.04
C PHE A 496 35.65 25.50 -15.37
N GLU A 497 34.42 25.32 -14.87
CA GLU A 497 33.32 26.28 -15.05
C GLU A 497 33.64 27.65 -14.44
N GLN A 498 34.24 27.69 -13.25
CA GLN A 498 34.70 28.93 -12.62
C GLN A 498 35.76 29.63 -13.46
N GLY A 499 36.77 28.91 -13.93
CA GLY A 499 37.83 29.49 -14.78
C GLY A 499 37.28 30.05 -16.11
N MET A 500 36.28 29.40 -16.69
CA MET A 500 35.60 29.89 -17.91
C MET A 500 34.78 31.15 -17.64
N SER A 501 34.08 31.22 -16.50
CA SER A 501 33.31 32.40 -16.10
C SER A 501 34.20 33.61 -15.80
N GLU A 502 35.34 33.39 -15.13
CA GLU A 502 36.34 34.43 -14.88
C GLU A 502 36.96 34.97 -16.17
N GLN A 503 37.26 34.11 -17.14
CA GLN A 503 37.76 34.53 -18.46
C GLN A 503 36.71 35.31 -19.27
N GLN A 504 35.43 34.95 -19.16
CA GLN A 504 34.35 35.71 -19.80
C GLN A 504 34.15 37.07 -19.13
N GLY A 505 34.17 37.15 -17.80
CA GLY A 505 34.07 38.41 -17.05
C GLY A 505 35.24 39.36 -17.32
N GLN A 506 36.47 38.83 -17.42
CA GLN A 506 37.64 39.63 -17.81
C GLN A 506 37.53 40.14 -19.26
N ASN A 507 37.03 39.33 -20.19
CA ASN A 507 36.80 39.78 -21.57
C ASN A 507 35.68 40.84 -21.69
N GLU A 508 34.67 40.81 -20.82
CA GLU A 508 33.65 41.86 -20.76
C GLU A 508 34.16 43.16 -20.12
N GLN A 509 35.05 43.08 -19.14
CA GLN A 509 35.72 44.25 -18.56
C GLN A 509 36.71 44.91 -19.52
N ILE A 510 37.37 44.15 -20.39
CA ILE A 510 38.27 44.69 -21.44
C ILE A 510 37.47 45.33 -22.59
N ARG A 511 36.17 45.01 -22.74
CA ARG A 511 35.29 45.55 -23.78
C ARG A 511 34.46 46.78 -23.36
N ARG A 512 34.50 47.16 -22.08
CA ARG A 512 33.96 48.44 -21.57
C ARG A 512 35.07 49.45 -21.44
#